data_AF-A0A5N6WTS1-F1
#
_entry.id   AF-A0A5N6WTS1-F1
#
_cell.length_a   1.000
_cell.length_b   1.000
_cell.length_c   1.000
_cell.angle_alpha   90.00
_cell.angle_beta   90.00
_cell.angle_gamma   90.00
#
_symmetry.space_group_name_H-M   'P 1'
#
loop_
_entity.id
_entity.type
_entity.pdbx_description
1 polymer ?
#
loop_
_entity_poly.entity_id
_entity_poly.type
_entity_poly.pdbx_seq_one_letter_code
_entity_poly.pdbx_strand_id
1 'polypeptide(L)'
;MMLLQYLLLLCTLAFLAIANVEKTIFIAPQPLTIPTVDPTLDDLGLDRLSSSSPVLRTRINATFPTNESPGTDSWYFLENLTPDQRYEVRVCWLATQPTAFTLTTHTLPQAIDDPALFSSISLYTQAHLASPQSNAVPRKSSSFHDQAPTSDSVLFLRVTAAADYFSLNKTLMENVPPVAADIILDPFLWNIFPQSLVPTACYICVVGCLAVVIGWWVLGELGRVVDYMNSQHPDNKKDK
;
A
#
# COMPACT_ATOMS: atom_id res chain seq x y z
N MET A 1 6.58 35.27 14.13
CA MET A 1 5.65 35.40 12.98
C MET A 1 6.12 34.64 11.75
N MET A 2 7.37 34.79 11.29
CA MET A 2 7.84 34.08 10.06
C MET A 2 7.81 32.55 10.15
N LEU A 3 8.20 31.94 11.28
CA LEU A 3 8.14 30.48 11.47
C LEU A 3 6.71 29.94 11.33
N LEU A 4 5.72 30.64 11.89
CA LEU A 4 4.31 30.27 11.81
C LEU A 4 3.81 30.37 10.36
N GLN A 5 4.26 31.38 9.60
CA GLN A 5 3.95 31.52 8.17
C GLN A 5 4.54 30.38 7.33
N TYR A 6 5.79 30.00 7.57
CA TYR A 6 6.40 28.85 6.88
C TYR A 6 5.73 27.53 7.24
N LEU A 7 5.35 27.34 8.51
CA LEU A 7 4.60 26.16 8.94
C LEU A 7 3.23 26.10 8.28
N LEU A 8 2.51 27.23 8.21
CA LEU A 8 1.20 27.31 7.56
C LEU A 8 1.30 27.00 6.05
N LEU A 9 2.33 27.53 5.38
CA LEU A 9 2.62 27.27 3.96
C LEU A 9 2.98 25.80 3.72
N LEU A 10 3.75 25.18 4.62
CA LEU A 10 4.07 23.76 4.53
C LEU A 10 2.81 22.89 4.68
N CYS A 11 1.94 23.24 5.62
CA CYS A 11 0.66 22.54 5.82
C CYS A 11 -0.25 22.65 4.60
N THR A 12 -0.33 23.81 3.93
CA THR A 12 -1.15 23.94 2.70
C THR A 12 -0.60 23.14 1.53
N LEU A 13 0.74 23.05 1.40
CA LEU A 13 1.39 22.25 0.36
C LEU A 13 1.18 20.74 0.54
N ALA A 14 1.04 20.26 1.78
CA ALA A 14 0.83 18.84 2.06
C ALA A 14 -0.49 18.29 1.47
N PHE A 15 -1.50 19.12 1.25
CA PHE A 15 -2.79 18.72 0.68
C PHE A 15 -2.77 18.54 -0.86
N LEU A 16 -1.71 18.96 -1.55
CA LEU A 16 -1.60 18.85 -3.01
C LEU A 16 -1.06 17.49 -3.50
N ALA A 17 -0.60 16.64 -2.58
CA ALA A 17 -0.06 15.33 -2.92
C ALA A 17 -1.19 14.31 -3.06
N ILE A 18 -1.75 14.20 -4.27
CA ILE A 18 -2.59 13.07 -4.66
C ILE A 18 -1.67 12.01 -5.24
N ALA A 19 -1.45 10.92 -4.50
CA ALA A 19 -0.72 9.76 -5.01
C ALA A 19 -1.73 8.69 -5.46
N ASN A 20 -1.60 8.24 -6.72
CA ASN A 20 -2.33 7.08 -7.22
C ASN A 20 -1.67 5.82 -6.65
N VAL A 21 -2.07 5.44 -5.44
CA VAL A 21 -1.79 4.11 -4.89
C VAL A 21 -3.13 3.52 -4.52
N GLU A 22 -3.50 2.43 -5.19
CA GLU A 22 -4.72 1.72 -4.85
C GLU A 22 -4.52 1.00 -3.53
N LYS A 23 -5.30 1.42 -2.54
CA LYS A 23 -5.19 0.94 -1.17
C LYS A 23 -6.52 0.91 -0.46
N THR A 24 -6.63 0.02 0.51
CA THR A 24 -7.74 -0.01 1.46
C THR A 24 -7.20 -0.05 2.88
N ILE A 25 -7.94 0.57 3.79
CA ILE A 25 -7.57 0.65 5.20
C ILE A 25 -8.74 0.11 6.00
N PHE A 26 -8.45 -0.80 6.91
CA PHE A 26 -9.46 -1.44 7.74
C PHE A 26 -8.93 -1.61 9.17
N ILE A 27 -9.85 -1.94 10.08
CA ILE A 27 -9.55 -2.34 11.44
C ILE A 27 -9.77 -3.84 11.51
N ALA A 28 -8.79 -4.57 12.05
CA ALA A 28 -8.88 -6.00 12.21
C ALA A 28 -10.06 -6.35 13.14
N PRO A 29 -10.97 -7.24 12.71
CA PRO A 29 -12.13 -7.60 13.51
C PRO A 29 -11.72 -8.33 14.79
N GLN A 30 -12.62 -8.42 15.76
CA GLN A 30 -12.40 -9.32 16.89
C GLN A 30 -12.33 -10.77 16.38
N PRO A 31 -11.48 -11.63 16.99
CA PRO A 31 -11.44 -13.02 16.63
C PRO A 31 -12.81 -13.61 16.89
N LEU A 32 -13.44 -14.14 15.84
CA LEU A 32 -14.60 -14.96 16.05
C LEU A 32 -14.06 -16.27 16.64
N THR A 33 -14.63 -16.71 17.76
CA THR A 33 -14.49 -18.10 18.20
C THR A 33 -15.23 -18.95 17.20
N ILE A 34 -14.66 -19.13 16.01
CA ILE A 34 -15.25 -19.99 15.02
C ILE A 34 -15.12 -21.38 15.62
N PRO A 35 -16.23 -22.09 15.91
CA PRO A 35 -16.15 -23.44 16.41
C PRO A 35 -15.36 -24.24 15.37
N THR A 36 -14.10 -24.56 15.69
CA THR A 36 -13.12 -25.28 14.85
C THR A 36 -13.51 -25.23 13.39
N VAL A 37 -13.20 -24.12 12.72
CA VAL A 37 -13.54 -23.89 11.31
C VAL A 37 -13.34 -25.20 10.56
N ASP A 38 -14.43 -25.65 9.98
CA ASP A 38 -14.50 -26.76 9.04
C ASP A 38 -13.24 -26.73 8.14
N PRO A 39 -12.49 -27.83 7.96
CA PRO A 39 -11.28 -27.89 7.14
C PRO A 39 -11.45 -27.33 5.70
N THR A 40 -12.70 -27.08 5.29
CA THR A 40 -13.13 -26.52 4.02
C THR A 40 -12.64 -25.10 3.72
N LEU A 41 -12.31 -24.28 4.73
CA LEU A 41 -11.78 -22.92 4.51
C LEU A 41 -10.30 -22.93 4.11
N ASP A 42 -9.54 -23.88 4.64
CA ASP A 42 -8.17 -24.14 4.18
C ASP A 42 -8.17 -24.79 2.79
N ASP A 43 -9.22 -25.55 2.46
CA ASP A 43 -9.42 -26.14 1.12
C ASP A 43 -9.70 -25.11 0.01
N LEU A 44 -9.99 -23.83 0.35
CA LEU A 44 -10.22 -22.79 -0.66
C LEU A 44 -8.97 -22.44 -1.47
N GLY A 45 -7.77 -22.83 -1.00
CA GLY A 45 -6.51 -22.66 -1.73
C GLY A 45 -6.13 -21.20 -2.01
N LEU A 46 -6.72 -20.24 -1.29
CA LEU A 46 -6.43 -18.82 -1.45
C LEU A 46 -5.03 -18.50 -0.94
N ASP A 47 -4.33 -17.60 -1.63
CA ASP A 47 -3.07 -17.06 -1.14
C ASP A 47 -3.30 -16.20 0.11
N ARG A 48 -2.37 -16.30 1.06
CA ARG A 48 -2.49 -15.75 2.42
C ARG A 48 -1.50 -14.62 2.64
N LEU A 49 -1.94 -13.59 3.35
CA LEU A 49 -1.09 -12.53 3.88
C LEU A 49 -1.27 -12.45 5.40
N SER A 50 -0.17 -12.25 6.10
CA SER A 50 -0.15 -12.11 7.56
C SER A 50 0.94 -11.15 7.99
N SER A 51 0.95 -10.75 9.26
CA SER A 51 1.99 -9.84 9.78
C SER A 51 3.42 -10.42 9.65
N SER A 52 3.58 -11.75 9.61
CA SER A 52 4.87 -12.43 9.39
C SER A 52 5.25 -12.57 7.91
N SER A 53 4.25 -12.55 7.02
CA SER A 53 4.40 -12.59 5.57
C SER A 53 3.60 -11.45 4.92
N PRO A 54 4.03 -10.20 5.13
CA PRO A 54 3.22 -9.03 4.76
C PRO A 54 3.25 -8.72 3.25
N VAL A 55 4.10 -9.39 2.45
CA VAL A 55 4.25 -9.11 1.02
C VAL A 55 4.00 -10.37 0.21
N LEU A 56 3.03 -10.29 -0.71
CA LEU A 56 2.70 -11.33 -1.67
C LEU A 56 2.96 -10.84 -3.09
N ARG A 57 3.94 -11.43 -3.76
CA ARG A 57 4.24 -11.17 -5.19
C ARG A 57 3.45 -12.14 -6.05
N THR A 58 2.55 -11.62 -6.87
CA THR A 58 1.62 -12.43 -7.67
C THR A 58 1.34 -11.82 -9.06
N ARG A 59 0.57 -12.54 -9.87
CA ARG A 59 0.03 -12.06 -11.15
C ARG A 59 -1.49 -12.01 -11.06
N ILE A 60 -2.04 -10.80 -11.11
CA ILE A 60 -3.48 -10.56 -10.98
C ILE A 60 -4.10 -10.52 -12.37
N ASN A 61 -5.12 -11.34 -12.61
CA ASN A 61 -5.86 -11.30 -13.87
C ASN A 61 -6.70 -10.02 -13.92
N ALA A 62 -6.73 -9.38 -15.09
CA ALA A 62 -7.50 -8.18 -15.33
C ALA A 62 -8.33 -8.34 -16.60
N THR A 63 -9.43 -7.61 -16.70
CA THR A 63 -10.29 -7.52 -17.89
C THR A 63 -10.64 -6.07 -18.16
N PHE A 64 -11.09 -5.76 -19.37
CA PHE A 64 -11.64 -4.44 -19.63
C PHE A 64 -12.96 -4.26 -18.86
N PRO A 65 -13.18 -3.09 -18.24
CA PRO A 65 -14.42 -2.83 -17.53
C PRO A 65 -15.61 -2.81 -18.50
N THR A 66 -16.71 -3.41 -18.08
CA THR A 66 -18.01 -3.41 -18.77
C THR A 66 -19.07 -2.86 -17.83
N ASN A 67 -20.26 -2.54 -18.37
CA ASN A 67 -21.37 -2.06 -17.53
C ASN A 67 -21.85 -3.10 -16.49
N GLU A 68 -21.59 -4.39 -16.73
CA GLU A 68 -22.02 -5.50 -15.88
C GLU A 68 -20.91 -5.98 -14.94
N SER A 69 -19.64 -5.82 -15.35
CA SER A 69 -18.47 -6.24 -14.58
C SER A 69 -17.39 -5.15 -14.62
N PRO A 70 -17.06 -4.53 -13.48
CA PRO A 70 -16.05 -3.47 -13.42
C PRO A 70 -14.62 -3.99 -13.65
N GLY A 71 -14.39 -5.30 -13.65
CA GLY A 71 -13.08 -5.93 -13.82
C GLY A 71 -13.10 -7.38 -13.34
N THR A 72 -11.92 -7.98 -13.25
CA THR A 72 -11.76 -9.36 -12.74
C THR A 72 -11.46 -9.35 -11.26
N ASP A 73 -12.21 -10.16 -10.49
CA ASP A 73 -11.99 -10.33 -9.06
C ASP A 73 -10.92 -11.38 -8.77
N SER A 74 -10.01 -11.04 -7.86
CA SER A 74 -9.06 -11.96 -7.25
C SER A 74 -9.21 -11.92 -5.73
N TRP A 75 -9.20 -13.09 -5.11
CA TRP A 75 -9.47 -13.24 -3.68
C TRP A 75 -8.24 -13.74 -2.93
N TYR A 76 -8.02 -13.13 -1.76
CA TYR A 76 -6.91 -13.43 -0.85
C TYR A 76 -7.41 -13.51 0.58
N PHE A 77 -6.65 -14.18 1.43
CA PHE A 77 -6.98 -14.35 2.84
C PHE A 77 -6.00 -13.58 3.72
N LEU A 78 -6.53 -12.75 4.62
CA LEU A 78 -5.75 -12.01 5.60
C LEU A 78 -5.91 -12.70 6.95
N GLU A 79 -4.81 -13.16 7.53
CA GLU A 79 -4.81 -13.97 8.74
C GLU A 79 -3.81 -13.48 9.79
N ASN A 80 -3.98 -13.98 11.02
CA ASN A 80 -3.15 -13.63 12.18
C ASN A 80 -3.06 -12.10 12.38
N LEU A 81 -4.19 -11.42 12.20
CA LEU A 81 -4.30 -9.99 12.44
C LEU A 81 -4.44 -9.73 13.94
N THR A 82 -3.89 -8.62 14.41
CA THR A 82 -4.08 -8.19 15.81
C THR A 82 -5.42 -7.46 15.92
N PRO A 83 -6.35 -7.93 16.77
CA PRO A 83 -7.67 -7.29 16.92
C PRO A 83 -7.56 -5.80 17.28
N ASP A 84 -8.49 -5.00 16.75
CA ASP A 84 -8.54 -3.54 16.97
C ASP A 84 -7.31 -2.76 16.46
N GLN A 85 -6.38 -3.43 15.78
CA GLN A 85 -5.29 -2.79 15.08
C GLN A 85 -5.73 -2.41 13.66
N ARG A 86 -5.29 -1.23 13.24
CA ARG A 86 -5.52 -0.70 11.91
C ARG A 86 -4.45 -1.24 10.95
N TYR A 87 -4.89 -1.69 9.78
CA TYR A 87 -4.03 -2.19 8.71
C TYR A 87 -4.34 -1.45 7.42
N GLU A 88 -3.32 -1.32 6.57
CA GLU A 88 -3.44 -0.85 5.19
C GLU A 88 -2.99 -1.96 4.26
N VAL A 89 -3.80 -2.30 3.27
CA VAL A 89 -3.40 -3.16 2.17
C VAL A 89 -3.23 -2.32 0.91
N ARG A 90 -2.11 -2.53 0.23
CA ARG A 90 -1.70 -1.78 -0.96
C ARG A 90 -1.41 -2.75 -2.09
N VAL A 91 -1.74 -2.37 -3.32
CA VAL A 91 -1.26 -3.05 -4.52
C VAL A 91 -0.21 -2.17 -5.17
N CYS A 92 0.95 -2.75 -5.47
CA CYS A 92 2.01 -2.08 -6.20
C CYS A 92 2.26 -2.84 -7.52
N TRP A 93 2.22 -2.15 -8.65
CA TRP A 93 2.38 -2.76 -9.97
C TRP A 93 3.23 -1.89 -10.89
N LEU A 94 3.61 -2.44 -12.03
CA LEU A 94 4.45 -1.75 -13.02
C LEU A 94 3.64 -0.71 -13.79
N ALA A 95 4.21 0.50 -13.93
CA ALA A 95 3.60 1.58 -14.72
C ALA A 95 3.42 1.24 -16.21
N THR A 96 4.14 0.22 -16.72
CA THR A 96 4.00 -0.29 -18.10
C THR A 96 2.78 -1.17 -18.31
N GLN A 97 2.04 -1.50 -17.25
CA GLN A 97 0.77 -2.23 -17.30
C GLN A 97 -0.32 -1.38 -16.62
N PRO A 98 -0.88 -0.38 -17.32
CA PRO A 98 -1.93 0.48 -16.76
C PRO A 98 -3.14 -0.35 -16.35
N THR A 99 -3.48 -0.32 -15.07
CA THR A 99 -4.57 -1.13 -14.51
C THR A 99 -5.14 -0.37 -13.33
N ALA A 100 -6.46 -0.22 -13.32
CA ALA A 100 -7.20 0.31 -12.19
C ALA A 100 -7.50 -0.85 -11.24
N PHE A 101 -7.12 -0.71 -9.97
CA PHE A 101 -7.42 -1.68 -8.93
C PHE A 101 -8.45 -1.12 -7.96
N THR A 102 -9.37 -1.96 -7.50
CA THR A 102 -10.28 -1.64 -6.40
C THR A 102 -10.13 -2.70 -5.32
N LEU A 103 -9.91 -2.26 -4.08
CA LEU A 103 -9.66 -3.15 -2.95
C LEU A 103 -10.79 -3.04 -1.93
N THR A 104 -11.42 -4.17 -1.60
CA THR A 104 -12.40 -4.26 -0.53
C THR A 104 -12.09 -5.42 0.42
N THR A 105 -12.39 -5.22 1.70
CA THR A 105 -12.22 -6.24 2.73
C THR A 105 -13.57 -6.67 3.27
N HIS A 106 -13.75 -7.96 3.47
CA HIS A 106 -15.00 -8.55 3.94
C HIS A 106 -14.74 -9.46 5.14
N THR A 107 -15.60 -9.38 6.16
CA THR A 107 -15.55 -10.32 7.28
C THR A 107 -16.03 -11.69 6.83
N LEU A 108 -15.63 -12.73 7.56
CA LEU A 108 -16.03 -14.10 7.27
C LEU A 108 -17.57 -14.26 7.21
N PRO A 109 -18.37 -13.74 8.16
CA PRO A 109 -19.83 -13.80 8.05
C PRO A 109 -20.36 -13.08 6.83
N GLN A 110 -19.86 -11.88 6.52
CA GLN A 110 -20.30 -11.11 5.35
C GLN A 110 -20.04 -11.84 4.03
N ALA A 111 -18.88 -12.48 3.89
CA ALA A 111 -18.51 -13.18 2.67
C ALA A 111 -19.35 -14.45 2.43
N ILE A 112 -19.86 -15.07 3.50
CA ILE A 112 -20.70 -16.27 3.44
C ILE A 112 -22.19 -15.89 3.28
N ASP A 113 -22.63 -14.87 4.00
CA ASP A 113 -24.04 -14.44 4.03
C ASP A 113 -24.46 -13.70 2.75
N ASP A 114 -23.53 -13.05 2.04
CA ASP A 114 -23.79 -12.40 0.77
C ASP A 114 -23.60 -13.39 -0.41
N PRO A 115 -24.69 -13.76 -1.13
CA PRO A 115 -24.61 -14.71 -2.23
C PRO A 115 -23.70 -14.25 -3.38
N ALA A 116 -23.59 -12.93 -3.60
CA ALA A 116 -22.75 -12.38 -4.67
C ALA A 116 -21.27 -12.55 -4.35
N LEU A 117 -20.88 -12.27 -3.10
CA LEU A 117 -19.49 -12.46 -2.64
C LEU A 117 -19.12 -13.94 -2.65
N PHE A 118 -19.97 -14.78 -2.06
CA PHE A 118 -19.73 -16.22 -2.01
C PHE A 118 -19.57 -16.84 -3.41
N SER A 119 -20.43 -16.44 -4.36
CA SER A 119 -20.33 -16.87 -5.76
C SER A 119 -19.02 -16.44 -6.40
N SER A 120 -18.60 -15.18 -6.20
CA SER A 120 -17.34 -14.67 -6.75
C SER A 120 -16.10 -15.35 -6.17
N ILE A 121 -16.09 -15.67 -4.87
CA ILE A 121 -15.04 -16.44 -4.21
C ILE A 121 -14.99 -17.85 -4.81
N SER A 122 -16.14 -18.50 -4.93
CA SER A 122 -16.26 -19.85 -5.47
C SER A 122 -15.74 -19.93 -6.91
N LEU A 123 -16.11 -18.97 -7.76
CA LEU A 123 -15.63 -18.87 -9.14
C LEU A 123 -14.11 -18.70 -9.20
N TYR A 124 -13.57 -17.81 -8.37
CA TYR A 124 -12.12 -17.59 -8.29
C TYR A 124 -11.38 -18.86 -7.83
N THR A 125 -11.82 -19.50 -6.74
CA THR A 125 -11.22 -20.72 -6.24
C THR A 125 -11.27 -21.85 -7.26
N GLN A 126 -12.40 -22.05 -7.95
CA GLN A 126 -12.51 -23.06 -9.02
C GLN A 126 -11.52 -22.81 -10.16
N ALA A 127 -11.43 -21.56 -10.63
CA ALA A 127 -10.47 -21.19 -11.68
C ALA A 127 -9.01 -21.35 -11.21
N HIS A 128 -8.72 -21.01 -9.95
CA HIS A 128 -7.39 -21.12 -9.36
C HIS A 128 -6.96 -22.58 -9.23
N LEU A 129 -7.83 -23.46 -8.74
CA LEU A 129 -7.57 -24.90 -8.60
C LEU A 129 -7.47 -25.62 -9.95
N ALA A 130 -8.18 -25.16 -10.98
CA ALA A 130 -8.12 -25.72 -12.32
C ALA A 130 -6.84 -25.34 -13.09
N SER A 131 -6.12 -24.30 -12.65
CA SER A 131 -4.91 -23.82 -13.30
C SER A 131 -3.66 -24.57 -12.78
N PRO A 132 -2.95 -25.35 -13.61
CA PRO A 132 -1.70 -25.98 -13.19
C PRO A 132 -0.67 -24.91 -12.85
N GLN A 133 -0.24 -24.88 -11.59
CA GLN A 133 0.74 -23.97 -10.95
C GLN A 133 1.91 -23.54 -11.87
N SER A 134 1.71 -22.55 -12.75
CA SER A 134 2.76 -22.03 -13.64
C SER A 134 3.00 -20.52 -13.48
N ASN A 135 2.25 -19.86 -12.59
CA ASN A 135 2.37 -18.41 -12.33
C ASN A 135 2.90 -18.06 -10.93
N ALA A 136 3.14 -19.05 -10.07
CA ALA A 136 3.76 -18.81 -8.77
C ALA A 136 5.28 -18.67 -8.94
N VAL A 137 5.82 -17.48 -8.64
CA VAL A 137 7.24 -17.30 -8.36
C VAL A 137 7.63 -18.34 -7.29
N PRO A 138 8.76 -19.07 -7.41
CA PRO A 138 9.08 -20.18 -6.52
C PRO A 138 9.00 -19.75 -5.06
N ARG A 139 8.03 -20.34 -4.35
CA ARG A 139 7.83 -20.17 -2.91
C ARG A 139 9.10 -20.62 -2.19
N LYS A 140 9.70 -19.74 -1.40
CA LYS A 140 10.42 -20.20 -0.20
C LYS A 140 9.31 -20.73 0.71
N SER A 141 9.15 -22.04 0.78
CA SER A 141 8.26 -22.69 1.73
C SER A 141 8.72 -22.30 3.14
N SER A 142 8.17 -21.21 3.70
CA SER A 142 8.16 -21.03 5.14
C SER A 142 7.27 -22.13 5.68
N SER A 143 7.91 -23.19 6.14
CA SER A 143 7.37 -24.36 6.82
C SER A 143 6.75 -23.99 8.18
N PHE A 144 5.82 -23.04 8.19
CA PHE A 144 5.04 -22.62 9.35
C PHE A 144 3.55 -22.96 9.22
N HIS A 145 3.16 -23.66 8.15
CA HIS A 145 1.81 -24.23 8.03
C HIS A 145 1.79 -25.62 8.66
N ASP A 146 1.22 -25.75 9.86
CA ASP A 146 0.54 -26.98 10.32
C ASP A 146 -0.23 -26.80 11.65
N GLN A 147 -0.55 -25.57 12.07
CA GLN A 147 -1.48 -25.38 13.20
C GLN A 147 -2.71 -24.61 12.75
N ALA A 148 -3.85 -25.28 12.90
CA ALA A 148 -5.18 -24.73 12.69
C ALA A 148 -5.32 -23.40 13.47
N PRO A 149 -5.90 -22.35 12.85
CA PRO A 149 -6.09 -21.06 13.50
C PRO A 149 -7.24 -21.16 14.50
N THR A 150 -6.97 -21.66 15.71
CA THR A 150 -7.94 -21.62 16.79
C THR A 150 -7.88 -20.24 17.45
N SER A 151 -8.69 -19.30 16.96
CA SER A 151 -8.95 -17.95 17.50
C SER A 151 -8.19 -16.77 16.85
N ASP A 152 -8.07 -16.74 15.52
CA ASP A 152 -7.41 -15.62 14.83
C ASP A 152 -8.39 -14.62 14.21
N SER A 153 -8.00 -13.34 14.20
CA SER A 153 -8.71 -12.29 13.47
C SER A 153 -8.42 -12.43 11.98
N VAL A 154 -9.48 -12.65 11.19
CA VAL A 154 -9.38 -12.99 9.76
C VAL A 154 -10.29 -12.12 8.89
N LEU A 155 -9.86 -11.85 7.67
CA LEU A 155 -10.61 -11.12 6.65
C LEU A 155 -10.36 -11.69 5.25
N PHE A 156 -11.37 -11.62 4.39
CA PHE A 156 -11.17 -11.78 2.95
C PHE A 156 -10.79 -10.44 2.34
N LEU A 157 -9.82 -10.47 1.44
CA LEU A 157 -9.45 -9.36 0.58
C LEU A 157 -9.91 -9.67 -0.85
N ARG A 158 -10.75 -8.79 -1.39
CA ARG A 158 -11.12 -8.76 -2.81
C ARG A 158 -10.30 -7.69 -3.50
N VAL A 159 -9.63 -8.07 -4.58
CA VAL A 159 -8.92 -7.17 -5.48
C VAL A 159 -9.57 -7.28 -6.85
N THR A 160 -10.28 -6.24 -7.26
CA THR A 160 -10.85 -6.13 -8.61
C THR A 160 -9.85 -5.40 -9.50
N ALA A 161 -9.44 -6.01 -10.62
CA ALA A 161 -8.48 -5.45 -11.54
C ALA A 161 -9.11 -5.19 -12.91
N ALA A 162 -9.00 -3.95 -13.38
CA ALA A 162 -9.55 -3.49 -14.65
C ALA A 162 -8.43 -2.90 -15.53
N ALA A 163 -8.33 -3.35 -16.77
CA ALA A 163 -7.37 -2.77 -17.71
C ALA A 163 -7.73 -1.30 -18.00
N ASP A 164 -6.77 -0.39 -17.79
CA ASP A 164 -6.97 1.06 -17.95
C ASP A 164 -6.07 1.62 -19.06
N TYR A 165 -6.24 1.10 -20.27
CA TYR A 165 -5.52 1.55 -21.45
C TYR A 165 -6.33 1.31 -22.72
N PHE A 166 -5.96 2.02 -23.79
CA PHE A 166 -6.43 1.72 -25.14
C PHE A 166 -5.22 1.52 -26.04
N SER A 167 -5.27 0.48 -26.87
CA SER A 167 -4.21 0.14 -27.80
C SER A 167 -4.78 -0.15 -29.19
N LEU A 168 -3.98 0.14 -30.22
CA LEU A 168 -4.27 -0.28 -31.59
C LEU A 168 -4.03 -1.77 -31.82
N ASN A 169 -3.32 -2.41 -30.89
CA ASN A 169 -3.08 -3.85 -30.95
C ASN A 169 -4.34 -4.61 -30.50
N LYS A 170 -5.06 -5.18 -31.47
CA LYS A 170 -6.30 -5.94 -31.23
C LYS A 170 -6.11 -7.11 -30.26
N THR A 171 -4.98 -7.82 -30.32
CA THR A 171 -4.77 -8.96 -29.42
C THR A 171 -4.69 -8.52 -27.96
N LEU A 172 -4.12 -7.33 -27.71
CA LEU A 172 -3.99 -6.75 -26.37
C LEU A 172 -5.32 -6.14 -25.86
N MET A 173 -6.20 -5.75 -26.79
CA MET A 173 -7.56 -5.28 -26.50
C MET A 173 -8.55 -6.44 -26.29
N GLU A 174 -8.30 -7.60 -26.88
CA GLU A 174 -9.13 -8.80 -26.73
C GLU A 174 -8.69 -9.65 -25.53
N ASN A 175 -7.39 -9.79 -25.29
CA ASN A 175 -6.82 -10.61 -24.23
C ASN A 175 -5.88 -9.77 -23.37
N VAL A 176 -6.37 -9.36 -22.21
CA VAL A 176 -5.58 -8.60 -21.24
C VAL A 176 -4.59 -9.54 -20.53
N PRO A 177 -3.28 -9.26 -20.57
CA PRO A 177 -2.30 -10.08 -19.86
C PRO A 177 -2.43 -9.87 -18.34
N PRO A 178 -2.14 -10.90 -17.53
CA PRO A 178 -2.08 -10.74 -16.08
C PRO A 178 -1.03 -9.71 -15.66
N VAL A 179 -1.37 -8.92 -14.63
CA VAL A 179 -0.55 -7.82 -14.13
C VAL A 179 0.35 -8.31 -13.01
N ALA A 180 1.65 -8.11 -13.14
CA ALA A 180 2.58 -8.43 -12.07
C ALA A 180 2.45 -7.38 -10.96
N ALA A 181 2.02 -7.83 -9.78
CA ALA A 181 1.75 -6.94 -8.66
C ALA A 181 2.24 -7.53 -7.33
N ASP A 182 2.66 -6.64 -6.45
CA ASP A 182 2.98 -6.93 -5.06
C ASP A 182 1.82 -6.43 -4.18
N ILE A 183 1.16 -7.35 -3.47
CA ILE A 183 0.16 -7.04 -2.46
C ILE A 183 0.88 -6.93 -1.13
N ILE A 184 0.74 -5.80 -0.45
CA ILE A 184 1.45 -5.49 0.79
C ILE A 184 0.43 -5.21 1.90
N LEU A 185 0.49 -5.98 2.97
CA LEU A 185 -0.25 -5.79 4.23
C LEU A 185 0.65 -5.04 5.23
N ASP A 186 0.28 -3.82 5.59
CA ASP A 186 1.07 -2.92 6.42
C ASP A 186 0.31 -2.56 7.72
N PRO A 187 0.77 -3.01 8.89
CA PRO A 187 0.17 -2.64 10.17
C PRO A 187 0.42 -1.17 10.53
N PHE A 188 -0.52 -0.54 11.23
CA PHE A 188 -0.32 0.81 11.77
C PHE A 188 0.31 0.75 13.15
N LEU A 189 1.30 1.61 13.40
CA LEU A 189 1.78 1.93 14.74
C LEU A 189 0.79 2.89 15.40
N TRP A 190 0.36 2.52 16.60
CA TRP A 190 -0.61 3.28 17.40
C TRP A 190 -1.89 3.66 16.64
N ASN A 191 -2.25 2.91 15.60
CA ASN A 191 -3.38 3.19 14.71
C ASN A 191 -3.32 4.54 13.96
N ILE A 192 -2.17 5.22 13.95
CA ILE A 192 -2.00 6.53 13.31
C ILE A 192 -1.17 6.43 12.02
N PHE A 193 0.00 5.78 12.06
CA PHE A 193 0.93 5.74 10.93
C PHE A 193 1.23 4.33 10.47
N PRO A 194 1.37 4.08 9.15
CA PRO A 194 1.81 2.79 8.65
C PRO A 194 3.23 2.48 9.11
N GLN A 195 3.50 1.23 9.48
CA GLN A 195 4.80 0.81 9.97
C GLN A 195 5.92 1.00 8.94
N SER A 196 5.62 0.71 7.67
CA SER A 196 6.58 0.90 6.57
C SER A 196 7.06 2.35 6.39
N LEU A 197 6.31 3.34 6.90
CA LEU A 197 6.62 4.76 6.75
C LEU A 197 7.67 5.25 7.76
N VAL A 198 7.86 4.54 8.88
CA VAL A 198 8.74 4.96 9.98
C VAL A 198 10.19 5.16 9.54
N PRO A 199 10.84 4.24 8.80
CA PRO A 199 12.22 4.44 8.34
C PRO A 199 12.37 5.66 7.44
N THR A 200 11.41 5.89 6.55
CA THR A 200 11.39 7.03 5.63
C THR A 200 11.25 8.35 6.40
N ALA A 201 10.35 8.41 7.37
CA ALA A 201 10.18 9.60 8.21
C ALA A 201 11.46 9.89 9.01
N CYS A 202 12.09 8.86 9.59
CA CYS A 202 13.36 8.98 10.29
C CYS A 202 14.46 9.55 9.38
N TYR A 203 14.59 9.01 8.16
CA TYR A 203 15.54 9.50 7.16
C TYR A 203 15.31 10.97 6.81
N ILE A 204 14.07 11.38 6.54
CA ILE A 204 13.72 12.77 6.22
C ILE A 204 14.10 13.71 7.38
N CYS A 205 13.82 13.30 8.63
CA CYS A 205 14.21 14.09 9.81
C CYS A 205 15.73 14.29 9.88
N VAL A 206 16.53 13.24 9.67
CA VAL A 206 18.00 13.31 9.71
C VAL A 206 18.53 14.26 8.62
N VAL A 207 18.06 14.09 7.38
CA VAL A 207 18.48 14.93 6.25
C VAL A 207 18.06 16.38 6.46
N GLY A 208 16.84 16.61 6.96
CA GLY A 208 16.33 17.95 7.27
C GLY A 208 17.17 18.67 8.32
N CYS A 209 17.50 18.00 9.42
CA CYS A 209 18.38 18.56 10.46
C CYS A 209 19.76 18.94 9.88
N LEU A 210 20.35 18.06 9.07
CA LEU A 210 21.64 18.33 8.44
C LEU A 210 21.57 19.55 7.50
N ALA A 211 20.51 19.66 6.71
CA ALA A 211 20.30 20.80 5.82
C ALA A 211 20.17 22.12 6.58
N VAL A 212 19.49 22.13 7.74
CA VAL A 212 19.38 23.32 8.60
C VAL A 212 20.75 23.73 9.14
N VAL A 213 21.54 22.77 9.63
CA VAL A 213 22.89 23.03 10.16
C VAL A 213 23.80 23.62 9.08
N ILE A 214 23.80 23.02 7.88
CA ILE A 214 24.59 23.52 6.75
C ILE A 214 24.10 24.90 6.33
N GLY A 215 22.78 25.12 6.25
CA GLY A 215 22.21 26.41 5.88
C GLY A 215 22.59 27.52 6.86
N TRP A 216 22.58 27.24 8.16
CA TRP A 216 23.02 28.19 9.19
C TRP A 216 24.51 28.50 9.07
N TRP A 217 25.34 27.49 8.80
CA TRP A 217 26.78 27.69 8.59
C TRP A 217 27.06 28.58 7.37
N VAL A 218 26.41 28.33 6.24
CA VAL A 218 26.55 29.13 5.01
C VAL A 218 26.08 30.57 5.21
N LEU A 219 24.95 30.79 5.90
CA LEU A 219 24.48 32.14 6.24
C LEU A 219 25.49 32.88 7.13
N GLY A 220 26.11 32.17 8.07
CA GLY A 220 27.16 32.72 8.92
C GLY A 220 28.37 33.19 8.13
N GLU A 221 28.88 32.37 7.20
CA GLU A 221 30.02 32.74 6.35
C GLU A 221 29.70 33.89 5.39
N LEU A 222 28.51 33.90 4.78
CA LEU A 222 28.07 35.03 3.96
C LEU A 222 27.96 36.32 4.77
N GLY A 223 27.41 36.26 5.99
CA GLY A 223 27.38 37.39 6.90
C GLY A 223 28.76 37.94 7.19
N ARG A 224 29.73 37.06 7.49
CA ARG A 224 31.14 37.44 7.74
C ARG A 224 31.77 38.14 6.53
N VAL A 225 31.51 37.69 5.31
CA VAL A 225 32.02 38.31 4.08
C VAL A 225 31.40 39.69 3.86
N VAL A 226 30.08 39.83 4.08
CA VAL A 226 29.38 41.11 3.96
C VAL A 226 29.90 42.12 5.00
N ASP A 227 30.08 41.69 6.25
CA ASP A 227 30.62 42.54 7.31
C ASP A 227 32.06 42.99 7.02
N TYR A 228 32.88 42.11 6.45
CA TYR A 228 34.23 42.44 5.97
C TYR A 228 34.21 43.50 4.86
N MET A 229 33.32 43.36 3.86
CA MET A 229 33.19 44.36 2.78
C MET A 229 32.68 45.71 3.30
N ASN A 230 31.73 45.72 4.23
CA ASN A 230 31.22 46.96 4.83
C ASN A 230 32.29 47.68 5.67
N SER A 231 33.13 46.94 6.40
CA SER A 231 34.21 47.52 7.20
C SER A 231 35.39 48.04 6.36
N GLN A 232 35.49 47.65 5.09
CA GLN A 232 36.47 48.19 4.13
C GLN A 232 36.03 49.50 3.47
N HIS A 233 34.79 49.95 3.65
CA HIS A 233 34.24 51.16 3.05
C HIS A 233 33.93 52.27 4.10
N PRO A 234 34.88 52.70 4.96
CA PRO A 234 34.63 53.81 5.88
C PRO A 234 34.50 55.13 5.10
N ASP A 235 33.37 55.80 5.29
CA ASP A 235 33.10 57.23 5.06
C ASP A 235 34.21 58.05 4.35
N ASN A 236 34.08 58.20 3.02
CA ASN A 236 34.63 59.36 2.32
C ASN A 236 33.65 60.54 2.44
N LYS A 237 33.26 60.87 3.68
CA LYS A 237 32.27 61.92 3.96
C LYS A 237 32.53 62.66 5.27
N LYS A 238 33.77 63.06 5.51
CA LYS A 238 34.09 64.20 6.36
C LYS A 238 35.26 64.95 5.73
N ASP A 239 34.92 66.00 4.98
CA ASP A 239 35.64 67.28 4.94
C ASP A 239 35.03 68.17 3.86
N LYS A 240 34.07 69.02 4.28
CA LYS A 240 33.84 70.33 3.69
C LYS A 240 33.11 71.23 4.67
#